data_AF-A0A814FZ17-F1
#
_entry.id   AF-A0A814FZ17-F1
#
_cell.length_a   1.000
_cell.length_b   1.000
_cell.length_c   1.000
_cell.angle_alpha   90.00
_cell.angle_beta   90.00
_cell.angle_gamma   90.00
#
_symmetry.space_group_name_H-M   'P 1'
#
loop_
_entity.id
_entity.type
_entity.pdbx_description
1 polymer ?
#
loop_
_entity_poly.entity_id
_entity_poly.type
_entity_poly.pdbx_seq_one_letter_code
_entity_poly.pdbx_strand_id
1 'polypeptide(L)'
;MPAFIDTDKKQLTTEQANNSRLVTESRWVIEAVNGILKLSFKALSQVKNTMLNHIGFDYRITGALINRYFDRLSSDKEYGRQKIN
;
A
#
# COMPACT_ATOMS: atom_id res chain seq x y z
N MET A 1 -15.04 -2.15 -1.20
CA MET A 1 -15.01 -0.68 -1.33
C MET A 1 -15.74 -0.08 -0.13
N PRO A 2 -15.39 1.10 0.41
CA PRO A 2 -16.09 1.70 1.55
C PRO A 2 -17.56 1.95 1.19
N ALA A 3 -18.46 1.82 2.17
CA ALA A 3 -19.87 2.05 1.99
C ALA A 3 -20.16 3.56 1.81
N PHE A 4 -21.10 3.89 0.93
CA PHE A 4 -21.65 5.23 0.82
C PHE A 4 -22.78 5.42 1.84
N ILE A 5 -22.97 6.66 2.28
CA ILE A 5 -24.09 7.03 3.16
C ILE A 5 -25.36 7.06 2.32
N ASP A 6 -26.43 6.44 2.82
CA ASP A 6 -27.75 6.48 2.19
C ASP A 6 -28.31 7.92 2.18
N THR A 7 -29.04 8.29 1.13
CA THR A 7 -29.50 9.68 0.88
C THR A 7 -30.26 10.33 2.05
N ASP A 8 -30.95 9.55 2.88
CA ASP A 8 -31.74 10.04 4.02
C ASP A 8 -31.06 9.83 5.40
N LYS A 9 -29.83 9.34 5.43
CA LYS A 9 -29.08 9.10 6.67
C LYS A 9 -27.91 10.07 6.80
N LYS A 10 -27.57 10.42 8.04
CA LYS A 10 -26.36 11.22 8.35
C LYS A 10 -25.14 10.36 8.66
N GLN A 11 -25.33 9.07 8.94
CA GLN A 11 -24.29 8.15 9.37
C GLN A 11 -24.51 6.75 8.77
N LEU A 12 -23.39 6.01 8.61
CA LEU A 12 -23.44 4.59 8.28
C LEU A 12 -24.01 3.79 9.45
N THR A 13 -24.68 2.69 9.14
CA THR A 13 -25.01 1.69 10.17
C THR A 13 -23.74 1.09 10.76
N THR A 14 -23.83 0.54 11.97
CA THR A 14 -22.69 -0.13 12.63
C THR A 14 -22.04 -1.18 11.74
N GLU A 15 -22.86 -1.98 11.04
CA GLU A 15 -22.38 -3.01 10.12
C GLU A 15 -21.65 -2.42 8.91
N GLN A 16 -22.25 -1.44 8.23
CA GLN A 16 -21.62 -0.76 7.10
C GLN A 16 -20.31 -0.05 7.50
N ALA A 17 -20.29 0.58 8.67
CA ALA A 17 -19.10 1.23 9.21
C ALA A 17 -17.98 0.22 9.49
N ASN A 18 -18.31 -0.91 10.13
CA ASN A 18 -17.35 -1.98 10.42
C ASN A 18 -16.77 -2.59 9.13
N ASN A 19 -17.61 -2.89 8.15
CA ASN A 19 -17.17 -3.39 6.85
C ASN A 19 -16.27 -2.38 6.12
N SER A 20 -16.59 -1.08 6.21
CA SER A 20 -15.78 -0.02 5.61
C SER A 20 -14.42 0.15 6.29
N ARG A 21 -14.36 -0.03 7.62
CA ARG A 21 -13.10 -0.01 8.39
C ARG A 21 -12.18 -1.14 7.94
N LEU A 22 -12.68 -2.37 7.84
CA LEU A 22 -11.89 -3.53 7.41
C LEU A 22 -11.25 -3.31 6.03
N VAL A 23 -12.02 -2.78 5.07
CA VAL A 23 -11.51 -2.44 3.73
C VAL A 23 -10.42 -1.35 3.80
N THR A 24 -10.61 -0.37 4.69
CA THR A 24 -9.69 0.76 4.82
C THR A 24 -8.38 0.34 5.47
N GLU A 25 -8.41 -0.47 6.53
CA GLU A 25 -7.21 -1.04 7.15
C GLU A 25 -6.39 -1.86 6.14
N SER A 26 -7.05 -2.72 5.37
CA SER A 26 -6.39 -3.50 4.32
C SER A 26 -5.77 -2.60 3.24
N ARG A 27 -6.46 -1.52 2.84
CA ARG A 27 -5.94 -0.54 1.88
C ARG A 27 -4.67 0.13 2.38
N TRP A 28 -4.64 0.57 3.64
CA TRP A 28 -3.47 1.24 4.23
C TRP A 28 -2.21 0.38 4.11
N VAL A 29 -2.31 -0.91 4.41
CA VAL A 29 -1.17 -1.84 4.27
C VAL A 29 -0.70 -1.92 2.82
N ILE A 30 -1.63 -2.06 1.87
CA ILE A 30 -1.31 -2.16 0.43
C ILE A 30 -0.67 -0.85 -0.09
N GLU A 31 -1.22 0.31 0.29
CA GLU A 31 -0.72 1.61 -0.11
C GLU A 31 0.67 1.89 0.45
N ALA A 32 0.93 1.54 1.72
CA ALA A 32 2.24 1.67 2.33
C ALA A 32 3.29 0.85 1.58
N VAL A 33 3.00 -0.43 1.27
CA VAL A 33 3.91 -1.30 0.51
C VAL A 33 4.12 -0.77 -0.91
N ASN A 34 3.07 -0.30 -1.59
CA ASN A 34 3.18 0.31 -2.91
C ASN A 34 4.01 1.60 -2.90
N GLY A 35 3.89 2.39 -1.83
CA GLY A 35 4.72 3.57 -1.59
C GLY A 35 6.19 3.24 -1.50
N ILE A 36 6.56 2.21 -0.73
CA ILE A 36 7.95 1.73 -0.63
C ILE A 36 8.46 1.27 -2.00
N LEU A 37 7.69 0.43 -2.69
CA LEU A 37 8.08 -0.07 -4.02
C LEU A 37 8.42 1.09 -4.98
N LYS A 38 7.59 2.13 -5.02
CA LYS A 38 7.80 3.29 -5.90
C LYS A 38 8.91 4.23 -5.42
N LEU A 39 9.11 4.35 -4.10
CA LEU A 39 10.18 5.18 -3.53
C LEU A 39 11.56 4.52 -3.73
N SER A 40 11.66 3.22 -3.46
CA SER A 40 12.89 2.45 -3.58
C SER A 40 13.27 2.19 -5.04
N PHE A 41 12.29 2.04 -5.93
CA PHE A 41 12.51 1.77 -7.35
C PHE A 41 11.86 2.84 -8.23
N LYS A 42 12.64 3.88 -8.57
CA LYS A 42 12.18 5.02 -9.38
C LYS A 42 11.53 4.61 -10.71
N ALA A 43 11.98 3.50 -11.30
CA ALA A 43 11.42 2.92 -12.53
C ALA A 43 9.93 2.56 -12.40
N LEU A 44 9.47 2.17 -11.21
CA LEU A 44 8.06 1.84 -10.93
C LEU A 44 7.19 3.06 -10.61
N SER A 45 7.80 4.22 -10.35
CA SER A 45 7.04 5.44 -10.07
C SER A 45 6.41 6.05 -11.34
N GLN A 46 7.03 5.81 -12.50
CA GLN A 46 6.61 6.35 -13.80
C GLN A 46 6.29 5.20 -14.76
N VAL A 47 5.16 4.55 -14.53
CA VAL A 47 4.69 3.44 -15.38
C VAL A 47 4.26 4.01 -16.74
N LYS A 48 4.90 3.53 -17.81
CA LYS A 48 4.56 3.86 -19.21
C LYS A 48 3.74 2.73 -19.82
N ASN A 49 2.90 3.05 -20.81
CA ASN A 49 2.09 2.05 -21.53
C ASN A 49 2.93 0.95 -22.18
N THR A 50 4.18 1.24 -22.55
CA THR A 50 5.12 0.27 -23.10
C THR A 50 5.48 -0.85 -22.12
N MET A 51 5.28 -0.63 -20.82
CA MET A 51 5.64 -1.58 -19.75
C MET A 51 4.50 -2.54 -19.41
N LEU A 52 3.31 -2.39 -19.99
CA LEU A 52 2.13 -3.22 -19.65
C LEU A 52 2.38 -4.73 -19.75
N ASN A 53 3.22 -5.15 -20.70
CA ASN A 53 3.53 -6.56 -20.93
C ASN A 53 4.37 -7.20 -19.83
N HIS A 54 5.17 -6.41 -19.09
CA HIS A 54 6.11 -6.93 -18.09
C HIS A 54 5.95 -6.32 -16.69
N ILE A 55 5.10 -5.30 -16.51
CA ILE A 55 4.99 -4.55 -15.25
C ILE A 55 4.66 -5.47 -14.04
N GLY A 56 3.86 -6.51 -14.24
CA GLY A 56 3.58 -7.49 -13.19
C GLY A 56 4.81 -8.28 -12.75
N PHE A 57 5.72 -8.61 -13.68
CA PHE A 57 7.00 -9.24 -13.35
C PHE A 57 7.92 -8.26 -12.64
N ASP A 58 7.97 -7.00 -13.09
CA ASP A 58 8.79 -5.97 -12.46
C ASP A 58 8.41 -5.76 -10.99
N TYR A 59 7.10 -5.70 -10.68
CA TYR A 59 6.58 -5.63 -9.31
C TYR A 59 6.91 -6.89 -8.48
N ARG A 60 6.88 -8.09 -9.09
CA ARG A 60 7.27 -9.33 -8.39
C ARG A 60 8.76 -9.35 -8.05
N ILE A 61 9.61 -8.97 -9.00
CA ILE A 61 11.07 -8.93 -8.82
C ILE A 61 11.43 -7.90 -7.74
N THR A 62 10.91 -6.68 -7.85
CA THR A 62 11.14 -5.63 -6.85
C THR A 62 10.59 -6.02 -5.47
N GLY A 63 9.43 -6.67 -5.40
CA GLY A 63 8.90 -7.23 -4.16
C GLY A 63 9.85 -8.27 -3.53
N ALA A 64 10.44 -9.16 -4.33
CA ALA A 64 11.44 -10.12 -3.85
C ALA A 64 12.72 -9.44 -3.34
N LEU A 65 13.17 -8.38 -4.02
CA LEU A 65 14.32 -7.57 -3.59
C LEU A 65 14.04 -6.87 -2.26
N ILE A 66 12.86 -6.27 -2.09
CA ILE A 66 12.45 -5.66 -0.83
C ILE A 66 12.46 -6.70 0.29
N ASN A 67 11.82 -7.83 0.07
CA ASN A 67 11.73 -8.88 1.09
C ASN A 67 13.10 -9.46 1.50
N ARG A 68 14.10 -9.40 0.61
CA ARG A 68 15.44 -9.92 0.85
C ARG A 68 16.37 -8.90 1.50
N TYR A 69 16.31 -7.64 1.09
CA TYR A 69 17.35 -6.64 1.39
C TYR A 69 16.86 -5.44 2.20
N PHE A 70 15.56 -5.18 2.26
CA PHE A 70 15.02 -4.02 2.95
C PHE A 70 14.42 -4.42 4.29
N ASP A 71 14.47 -3.49 5.25
CA ASP A 71 13.82 -3.70 6.53
C ASP A 71 12.31 -3.72 6.40
N ARG A 72 11.68 -4.69 7.07
CA ARG A 72 10.22 -4.76 7.12
C ARG A 72 9.66 -3.59 7.92
N LEU A 73 8.58 -3.01 7.39
CA LEU A 73 7.68 -2.16 8.16
C LEU A 73 7.16 -2.96 9.35
N SER A 74 7.53 -2.54 10.55
CA SER A 74 7.04 -3.10 11.79
C SER A 74 6.46 -1.94 12.57
N SER A 75 5.16 -1.98 12.83
CA SER A 75 4.45 -0.92 13.58
C SER A 75 5.05 -0.73 14.99
N ASP A 76 5.64 -1.80 15.54
CA ASP A 76 6.14 -1.84 16.92
C ASP A 76 7.65 -1.54 17.04
N LYS A 77 8.34 -1.22 15.93
CA LYS A 77 9.74 -0.79 16.01
C LYS A 77 9.77 0.70 16.32
N GLU A 78 10.46 1.12 17.38
CA GLU A 78 10.82 2.52 17.57
C GLU A 78 11.48 3.02 16.28
N TYR A 79 10.93 4.10 15.70
CA TYR A 79 11.39 4.64 14.43
C TYR A 79 12.75 5.33 14.60
N GLY A 80 13.80 4.52 14.76
CA GLY A 80 15.17 4.96 14.71
C GLY A 80 15.51 5.33 13.26
N ARG A 81 15.60 6.64 12.99
CA ARG A 81 16.21 7.18 11.76
C ARG A 81 17.50 6.41 11.46
N GLN A 82 17.49 5.55 10.45
CA GLN A 82 18.71 4.97 9.93
C GLN A 82 19.57 6.11 9.40
N LYS A 83 20.70 6.36 10.06
CA LYS A 83 21.73 7.27 9.60
C LYS A 83 22.33 6.68 8.33
N ILE A 84 22.16 7.42 7.25
CA ILE A 84 22.84 7.20 5.97
C ILE A 84 24.28 7.68 6.22
N ASN A 85 25.25 6.77 6.14
CA ASN A 85 26.69 7.10 6.11
C ASN A 85 27.07 7.63 4.73
#